data_AF-A0A365U8J4-F1
#
_entry.id   AF-A0A365U8J4-F1
#
_cell.length_a   1.000
_cell.length_b   1.000
_cell.length_c   1.000
_cell.angle_alpha   90.00
_cell.angle_beta   90.00
_cell.angle_gamma   90.00
#
_symmetry.space_group_name_H-M   'P 1'
#
loop_
_entity.id
_entity.type
_entity.pdbx_description
1 polymer ?
#
loop_
_entity_poly.entity_id
_entity_poly.type
_entity_poly.pdbx_seq_one_letter_code
_entity_poly.pdbx_strand_id
1 'polypeptide(L)' 'MDGGALAVPGGRFEGVENSGTLANPVNLRDMQATLCDAACTGEGVVSQERFMLMQAAQGGIWVILGGWATRLVRCPAG' A
#
# COMPACT_ATOMS: atom_id res chain seq x y z
N MET A 1 6.48 8.57 13.46
CA MET A 1 5.58 8.47 12.30
C MET A 1 5.34 7.00 12.10
N ASP A 2 4.36 6.48 12.82
CA ASP A 2 4.15 5.05 13.03
C ASP A 2 3.07 4.55 12.06
N GLY A 3 3.36 4.72 10.76
CA GLY A 3 2.48 4.30 9.68
C GLY A 3 2.73 2.84 9.30
N GLY A 4 2.37 1.91 10.17
CA GLY A 4 2.31 0.49 9.81
C GLY A 4 1.09 0.27 8.92
N ALA A 5 1.29 -0.14 7.67
CA ALA A 5 0.19 -0.51 6.80
C ALA A 5 0.25 -1.98 6.40
N LEU A 6 -0.94 -2.56 6.24
CA LEU A 6 -1.17 -3.94 5.89
C LEU A 6 -1.97 -3.95 4.58
N ALA A 7 -1.39 -4.48 3.52
CA ALA A 7 -2.16 -4.86 2.33
C ALA A 7 -2.90 -6.16 2.66
N VAL A 8 -4.23 -6.10 2.67
CA VAL A 8 -5.09 -7.25 2.97
C VAL A 8 -5.58 -7.86 1.66
N PRO A 9 -5.57 -9.20 1.51
CA PRO A 9 -6.18 -9.84 0.35
C PRO A 9 -7.65 -9.45 0.22
N GLY A 10 -8.05 -8.94 -0.95
CA GLY A 10 -9.39 -8.41 -1.21
C GLY A 10 -9.44 -6.92 -1.59
N GLY A 11 -8.30 -6.26 -1.85
CA GLY A 11 -8.26 -4.88 -2.34
C GLY A 11 -8.40 -3.81 -1.26
N ARG A 12 -8.10 -4.16 0.00
CA ARG A 12 -8.18 -3.24 1.13
C ARG A 12 -6.78 -2.96 1.67
N PHE A 13 -6.48 -1.67 1.85
CA PHE A 13 -5.27 -1.19 2.50
C PHE A 13 -5.64 -0.70 3.90
N GLU A 14 -5.08 -1.34 4.92
CA GLU A 14 -5.30 -0.96 6.32
C GLU A 14 -4.00 -0.41 6.91
N GLY A 15 -3.87 0.91 6.93
CA GLY A 15 -2.88 1.62 7.75
C GLY A 15 -3.41 1.85 9.16
N VAL A 16 -2.52 1.96 10.15
CA VAL A 16 -2.84 2.31 11.56
C VAL A 16 -3.71 3.58 11.65
N GLU A 17 -3.58 4.52 10.71
CA GLU A 17 -4.29 5.81 10.71
C GLU A 17 -5.12 6.06 9.44
N ASN A 18 -5.08 5.17 8.44
CA ASN A 18 -5.69 5.42 7.14
C ASN A 18 -6.23 4.13 6.52
N SER A 19 -7.54 4.08 6.30
CA SER A 19 -8.18 2.99 5.57
C SER A 19 -8.42 3.45 4.14
N GLY A 20 -7.94 2.65 3.18
CA GLY A 20 -8.04 2.95 1.77
C GLY A 20 -8.57 1.76 0.97
N THR A 21 -9.33 2.07 -0.07
CA THR A 21 -9.77 1.06 -1.05
C THR A 21 -8.82 1.10 -2.24
N LEU A 22 -8.34 -0.07 -2.66
CA LEU A 22 -7.53 -0.23 -3.86
C LEU A 22 -8.41 -0.76 -4.98
N ALA A 23 -8.38 -0.10 -6.14
CA ALA A 23 -9.14 -0.46 -7.32
C ALA A 23 -8.24 -0.52 -8.56
N ASN A 24 -8.79 -1.07 -9.66
CA ASN A 24 -8.15 -1.12 -10.99
C ASN A 24 -6.71 -1.67 -10.98
N PRO A 25 -6.50 -2.92 -10.53
CA PRO A 25 -5.15 -3.48 -10.46
C PRO A 25 -4.55 -3.65 -11.85
N VAL A 26 -3.35 -3.10 -12.05
CA VAL A 26 -2.53 -3.26 -13.25
C VAL A 26 -1.22 -3.95 -12.87
N ASN A 27 -1.03 -5.17 -13.36
CA ASN A 27 0.21 -5.91 -13.13
C ASN A 27 1.35 -5.35 -13.98
N LEU A 28 2.47 -5.04 -13.33
CA LEU A 28 3.70 -4.65 -14.00
C LEU A 28 4.47 -5.91 -14.42
N ARG A 29 4.68 -6.04 -15.72
CA ARG A 29 5.32 -7.21 -16.31
C ARG A 29 6.73 -7.38 -15.76
N ASP A 30 7.09 -8.63 -15.43
CA ASP A 30 8.43 -9.03 -14.97
C ASP A 30 8.93 -8.33 -13.68
N MET A 31 8.03 -7.67 -12.93
CA MET A 31 8.42 -6.89 -11.74
C MET A 31 7.77 -7.37 -10.43
N GLN A 32 6.90 -8.40 -10.47
CA GLN A 32 6.16 -8.87 -9.28
C GLN A 32 5.52 -7.70 -8.50
N ALA A 33 4.96 -6.76 -9.26
CA ALA A 33 4.40 -5.51 -8.75
C ALA A 33 3.04 -5.26 -9.38
N THR A 34 2.16 -4.64 -8.60
CA THR A 34 0.81 -4.27 -9.03
C THR A 34 0.61 -2.78 -8.73
N LEU A 35 0.20 -2.04 -9.76
CA LEU A 35 -0.23 -0.66 -9.63
C LEU A 35 -1.74 -0.64 -9.39
N CYS A 36 -2.19 0.09 -8.39
CA CYS A 36 -3.61 0.25 -8.05
C CYS A 36 -3.95 1.73 -7.93
N ASP A 37 -5.18 2.07 -8.28
CA ASP A 37 -5.77 3.35 -7.89
C ASP A 37 -6.18 3.22 -6.41
N ALA A 38 -5.66 4.09 -5.56
CA ALA A 38 -5.93 4.13 -4.13
C ALA A 38 -6.85 5.30 -3.82
N ALA A 39 -8.00 5.01 -3.20
CA ALA A 39 -8.85 6.01 -2.58
C ALA A 39 -8.67 5.90 -1.06
N CYS A 40 -7.95 6.85 -0.47
CA CYS A 40 -7.61 6.87 0.95
C CYS A 40 -8.38 7.97 1.66
N THR A 41 -8.87 7.71 2.88
CA THR A 41 -9.59 8.72 3.69
C THR A 41 -8.74 9.08 4.90
N GLY A 42 -8.01 10.19 4.83
CA GLY A 42 -7.20 10.72 5.93
C GLY A 42 -7.73 12.08 6.38
N GLU A 43 -7.85 12.30 7.69
CA GLU A 43 -8.30 13.59 8.27
C GLU A 43 -9.62 14.14 7.67
N GLY A 44 -10.53 13.25 7.27
CA GLY A 44 -11.82 13.62 6.67
C GLY A 44 -11.77 14.01 5.19
N VAL A 45 -10.59 13.90 4.54
CA VAL A 45 -10.40 14.16 3.12
C VAL A 45 -10.15 12.84 2.38
N VAL A 46 -10.86 12.65 1.26
CA VAL A 46 -10.62 11.53 0.34
C VAL A 46 -9.58 11.97 -0.68
N SER A 47 -8.39 11.35 -0.66
CA SER A 47 -7.39 11.50 -1.71
C SER A 47 -7.47 10.35 -2.72
N GLN A 48 -7.27 10.67 -4.00
CA GLN A 48 -7.04 9.68 -5.05
C GLN A 48 -5.57 9.69 -5.43
N GLU A 49 -4.90 8.59 -5.18
CA GLU A 49 -3.48 8.40 -5.47
C GLU A 49 -3.26 7.09 -6.22
N ARG A 50 -2.04 6.87 -6.73
CA ARG A 50 -1.65 5.58 -7.31
C ARG A 50 -0.58 4.93 -6.48
N PHE A 51 -0.85 3.72 -6.05
CA PHE A 51 0.07 2.93 -5.25
C PHE A 51 0.61 1.79 -6.10
N MET A 52 1.93 1.69 -6.19
CA MET A 52 2.60 0.48 -6.65
C MET A 52 2.96 -0.37 -5.44
N LEU A 53 2.43 -1.57 -5.41
CA LEU A 53 2.66 -2.59 -4.40
C LEU A 53 3.58 -3.65 -4.98
N MET A 54 4.71 -3.91 -4.33
CA MET A 54 5.70 -4.88 -4.80
C MET A 54 6.23 -5.72 -3.63
N GLN A 55 6.42 -7.01 -3.83
CA GLN A 55 7.03 -7.85 -2.80
C GLN A 55 8.50 -7.49 -2.61
N ALA A 56 8.91 -7.22 -1.37
CA ALA A 56 10.29 -6.91 -1.06
C ALA A 56 11.13 -8.20 -0.95
N ALA A 57 12.33 -8.19 -1.53
CA ALA A 57 13.23 -9.35 -1.51
C ALA A 57 13.63 -9.79 -0.09
N GLN A 58 13.67 -8.86 0.87
CA GLN A 58 13.98 -9.17 2.28
C GLN A 58 12.71 -9.46 3.12
N GLY A 59 11.57 -9.71 2.47
CA GLY A 59 10.27 -9.82 3.12
C GLY A 59 9.59 -8.47 3.35
N GLY A 60 8.26 -8.49 3.47
CA GLY A 60 7.42 -7.30 3.49
C GLY A 60 6.97 -6.84 2.11
N ILE A 61 6.40 -5.63 2.04
CA ILE A 61 5.81 -5.03 0.83
C ILE A 61 6.38 -3.62 0.64
N TRP A 62 6.90 -3.33 -0.54
CA TRP A 62 7.16 -1.98 -0.98
C TRP A 62 5.85 -1.31 -1.40
N VAL A 63 5.61 -0.11 -0.86
CA VAL A 63 4.53 0.79 -1.26
C VAL A 63 5.15 2.05 -1.81
N ILE A 64 4.87 2.32 -3.08
CA ILE A 64 5.46 3.42 -3.84
C ILE A 64 4.32 4.29 -4.37
N LEU A 65 4.43 5.59 -4.14
CA LEU A 65 3.47 6.63 -4.53
C LEU A 65 4.24 7.90 -4.93
N GLY A 66 3.56 8.97 -5.34
CA GLY A 66 4.15 10.17 -5.96
C GLY A 66 5.38 10.72 -5.22
N GLY A 67 6.59 10.35 -5.69
CA GLY A 67 7.86 10.78 -5.12
C GLY A 67 8.28 10.07 -3.81
N TRP A 68 7.54 9.07 -3.34
CA TRP A 68 7.79 8.39 -2.08
C TRP A 68 7.81 6.86 -2.22
N ALA A 69 8.68 6.20 -1.44
CA ALA A 69 8.78 4.75 -1.37
C ALA A 69 8.97 4.33 0.09
N THR A 70 8.11 3.43 0.58
CA THR A 70 8.22 2.87 1.94
C THR A 70 8.14 1.36 1.92
N ARG A 71 8.83 0.70 2.85
CA ARG A 71 8.76 -0.75 3.04
C ARG A 71 7.94 -1.05 4.28
N LEU A 72 6.82 -1.74 4.08
CA LEU A 72 5.97 -2.24 5.14
C LEU A 72 6.46 -3.63 5.55
N VAL A 73 6.89 -3.75 6.79
CA VAL A 73 7.24 -5.03 7.42
C VAL A 73 6.15 -5.41 8.42
N ARG A 74 5.98 -6.71 8.67
CA ARG A 74 5.06 -7.15 9.72
C ARG A 74 5.54 -6.62 11.07
N CYS A 75 4.62 -6.08 11.86
CA CYS A 75 4.89 -5.82 13.27
C CYS A 75 5.21 -7.16 13.95
N PRO A 76 6.29 -7.27 14.75
CA PRO A 76 6.49 -8.45 15.57
C PRO A 76 5.27 -8.63 16.49
N ALA A 77 4.78 -9.86 16.61
CA ALA A 77 3.72 -10.16 17.57
C ALA A 77 4.26 -9.86 18.98
N GLY A 78 3.62 -8.92 19.66
CA GLY A 78 3.86 -8.66 21.09
C GLY A 78 3.40 -9.81 21.96
#